data_AF-A0A7X8GCJ3-F1
#
_entry.id   AF-A0A7X8GCJ3-F1
#
_cell.length_a   1.000
_cell.length_b   1.000
_cell.length_c   1.000
_cell.angle_alpha   90.00
_cell.angle_beta   90.00
_cell.angle_gamma   90.00
#
_symmetry.space_group_name_H-M   'P 1'
#
loop_
_entity.id
_entity.type
_entity.pdbx_description
1 polymer ?
#
loop_
_entity_poly.entity_id
_entity_poly.type
_entity_poly.pdbx_seq_one_letter_code
_entity_poly.pdbx_strand_id
1 'polypeptide(L)'
;MKNTAILDKRSLTGPVPDPGFSISNGLVLCMNKPLGWTSADVVRKVRFRLQRCWQVKKIKVGHAGTLDPLATGLLILCIGKATRLATHFQNEDKEYLAEIKFGATTPSFDLEHPVDATYPWEHIDKNRLLHVLNEFLGEQEQIPPVYSAKVIDGTRAYELARQGHAPEMKKNTIQIHALEVTDFSPPCLTLKITCSKGTYIRSLARDLGEALGSGAHLVSLHRSGSGLYRAEHALSIEEFEAFFK
;
A
#
# COMPACT_ATOMS: atom_id res chain seq x y z
N MET A 1 -10.17 -19.30 -11.16
CA MET A 1 -9.29 -18.43 -11.98
C MET A 1 -9.26 -18.76 -13.49
N LYS A 2 -9.80 -19.91 -13.96
CA LYS A 2 -9.54 -20.46 -15.31
C LYS A 2 -9.78 -19.56 -16.55
N ASN A 3 -10.44 -18.41 -16.44
CA ASN A 3 -10.69 -17.52 -17.59
C ASN A 3 -10.21 -16.07 -17.40
N THR A 4 -9.66 -15.67 -16.25
CA THR A 4 -9.25 -14.27 -16.04
C THR A 4 -7.83 -14.04 -16.54
N ALA A 5 -7.64 -13.03 -17.39
CA ALA A 5 -6.30 -12.64 -17.85
C ALA A 5 -5.60 -11.74 -16.83
N ILE A 6 -4.29 -11.88 -16.71
CA ILE A 6 -3.42 -11.03 -15.90
C ILE A 6 -2.46 -10.31 -16.84
N LEU A 7 -2.46 -8.99 -16.78
CA LEU A 7 -1.56 -8.15 -17.54
C LEU A 7 -0.55 -7.46 -16.62
N ASP A 8 0.71 -7.66 -16.95
CA ASP A 8 1.87 -7.03 -16.36
C ASP A 8 2.95 -6.91 -17.47
N LYS A 9 4.14 -6.40 -17.15
CA LYS A 9 5.23 -6.21 -18.13
C LYS A 9 5.58 -7.47 -18.91
N ARG A 10 5.44 -8.65 -18.31
CA ARG A 10 5.82 -9.94 -18.91
C ARG A 10 4.81 -10.40 -19.95
N SER A 11 3.57 -9.93 -19.88
CA SER A 11 2.50 -10.27 -20.82
C SER A 11 2.17 -9.16 -21.83
N LEU A 12 2.94 -8.07 -21.87
CA LEU A 12 2.77 -6.95 -22.83
C LEU A 12 3.19 -7.24 -24.28
N THR A 13 3.42 -8.49 -24.66
CA THR A 13 3.95 -8.84 -26.00
C THR A 13 2.87 -9.09 -27.06
N GLY A 14 1.59 -9.14 -26.65
CA GLY A 14 0.46 -9.45 -27.53
C GLY A 14 -0.38 -8.23 -27.93
N PRO A 15 -1.42 -8.43 -28.77
CA PRO A 15 -2.38 -7.38 -29.07
C PRO A 15 -3.14 -6.95 -27.81
N VAL A 16 -3.67 -5.72 -27.83
CA VAL A 16 -4.56 -5.22 -26.79
C VAL A 16 -5.70 -6.23 -26.56
N PRO A 17 -5.97 -6.65 -25.31
CA PRO A 17 -7.04 -7.61 -25.02
C PRO A 17 -8.39 -7.14 -25.55
N ASP A 18 -9.13 -8.06 -26.19
CA ASP A 18 -10.47 -7.78 -26.67
C ASP A 18 -11.39 -7.32 -25.51
N PRO A 19 -12.21 -6.26 -25.71
CA PRO A 19 -13.11 -5.78 -24.67
C PRO A 19 -14.19 -6.79 -24.29
N GLY A 20 -14.70 -7.56 -25.26
CA GLY A 20 -15.70 -8.61 -25.02
C GLY A 20 -15.16 -9.67 -24.06
N PHE A 21 -13.93 -10.14 -24.29
CA PHE A 21 -13.21 -11.02 -23.37
C PHE A 21 -12.99 -10.35 -22.00
N SER A 22 -12.44 -9.14 -21.97
CA SER A 22 -12.06 -8.46 -20.72
C SER A 22 -13.25 -8.19 -19.80
N ILE A 23 -14.41 -7.83 -20.37
CA ILE A 23 -15.65 -7.61 -19.62
C ILE A 23 -16.25 -8.96 -19.19
N SER A 24 -16.30 -9.96 -20.08
CA SER A 24 -16.99 -11.24 -19.83
C SER A 24 -16.20 -12.22 -18.97
N ASN A 25 -14.87 -12.19 -19.01
CA ASN A 25 -13.97 -13.11 -18.30
C ASN A 25 -13.14 -12.41 -17.21
N GLY A 26 -12.96 -11.09 -17.33
CA GLY A 26 -12.21 -10.28 -16.39
C GLY A 26 -10.75 -10.11 -16.78
N LEU A 27 -10.21 -8.93 -16.45
CA LEU A 27 -8.80 -8.59 -16.61
C LEU A 27 -8.25 -8.09 -15.26
N VAL A 28 -7.08 -8.56 -14.88
CA VAL A 28 -6.31 -8.07 -13.73
C VAL A 28 -5.11 -7.31 -14.26
N LEU A 29 -4.92 -6.06 -13.84
CA LEU A 29 -3.73 -5.26 -14.17
C LEU A 29 -2.86 -5.10 -12.94
N CYS A 30 -1.56 -5.35 -13.09
CA CYS A 30 -0.57 -4.96 -12.09
C CYS A 30 0.00 -3.60 -12.46
N MET A 31 -0.37 -2.55 -11.71
CA MET A 31 0.09 -1.18 -11.95
C MET A 31 1.14 -0.79 -10.91
N ASN A 32 2.18 -0.07 -11.31
CA ASN A 32 3.09 0.62 -10.40
C ASN A 32 2.53 2.02 -10.12
N LYS A 33 1.93 2.21 -8.93
CA LYS A 33 1.34 3.50 -8.53
C LYS A 33 2.47 4.53 -8.32
N PRO A 34 2.44 5.67 -9.04
CA PRO A 34 3.42 6.73 -8.83
C PRO A 34 3.19 7.46 -7.49
N LEU A 35 4.23 8.17 -7.05
CA LEU A 35 4.19 9.02 -5.86
C LEU A 35 3.20 10.17 -6.07
N GLY A 36 2.49 10.56 -5.01
CA GLY A 36 1.52 11.66 -5.01
C GLY A 36 0.15 11.30 -5.59
N TRP A 37 0.01 10.16 -6.28
CA TRP A 37 -1.29 9.69 -6.78
C TRP A 37 -2.04 8.90 -5.72
N THR A 38 -3.34 9.11 -5.59
CA THR A 38 -4.19 8.17 -4.84
C THR A 38 -4.40 6.89 -5.64
N SER A 39 -4.78 5.80 -4.97
CA SER A 39 -5.21 4.57 -5.66
C SER A 39 -6.44 4.81 -6.54
N ALA A 40 -7.32 5.75 -6.16
CA ALA A 40 -8.48 6.15 -6.93
C ALA A 40 -8.11 6.89 -8.22
N ASP A 41 -7.01 7.66 -8.22
CA ASP A 41 -6.51 8.33 -9.42
C ASP A 41 -6.04 7.32 -10.47
N VAL A 42 -5.33 6.27 -10.05
CA VAL A 42 -4.94 5.17 -10.96
C VAL A 42 -6.18 4.49 -11.54
N VAL A 43 -7.16 4.16 -10.70
CA VAL A 43 -8.44 3.58 -11.16
C VAL A 43 -9.14 4.50 -12.17
N ARG A 44 -9.19 5.81 -11.92
CA ARG A 44 -9.82 6.79 -12.82
C ARG A 44 -9.09 6.86 -14.15
N LYS A 45 -7.76 6.93 -14.14
CA LYS A 45 -6.89 6.98 -15.32
C LYS A 45 -7.04 5.72 -16.17
N VAL A 46 -6.93 4.54 -15.56
CA VAL A 46 -7.10 3.25 -16.23
C VAL A 46 -8.49 3.11 -16.82
N ARG A 47 -9.54 3.40 -16.04
CA ARG A 47 -10.92 3.35 -16.53
C ARG A 47 -11.12 4.24 -17.76
N PHE A 48 -10.65 5.49 -17.69
CA PHE A 48 -10.78 6.43 -18.80
C PHE A 48 -10.05 5.95 -20.07
N ARG A 49 -8.81 5.48 -19.93
CA ARG A 49 -8.00 4.98 -21.05
C ARG A 49 -8.66 3.76 -21.71
N LEU A 50 -9.12 2.79 -20.92
CA LEU A 50 -9.81 1.61 -21.43
C LEU A 50 -11.14 1.95 -22.11
N GLN A 51 -11.92 2.88 -21.57
CA GLN A 51 -13.16 3.35 -22.22
C GLN A 51 -12.91 3.93 -23.61
N ARG A 52 -11.82 4.68 -23.77
CA ARG A 52 -11.44 5.27 -25.06
C ARG A 52 -10.90 4.23 -26.04
N CYS A 53 -9.92 3.43 -25.60
CA CYS A 53 -9.29 2.40 -26.42
C CYS A 53 -10.34 1.41 -26.96
N TRP A 54 -11.27 0.98 -26.11
CA TRP A 54 -12.31 0.01 -26.47
C TRP A 54 -13.64 0.63 -26.96
N GLN A 55 -13.74 1.96 -27.00
CA GLN A 55 -14.96 2.68 -27.41
C GLN A 55 -16.22 2.26 -26.61
N VAL A 56 -16.05 1.96 -25.31
CA VAL A 56 -17.15 1.55 -24.42
C VAL A 56 -17.56 2.66 -23.46
N LYS A 57 -18.87 2.85 -23.28
CA LYS A 57 -19.42 3.90 -22.40
C LYS A 57 -19.15 3.64 -20.92
N LYS A 58 -19.19 2.38 -20.47
CA LYS A 58 -19.04 2.02 -19.06
C LYS A 58 -18.18 0.78 -18.92
N ILE A 59 -17.27 0.82 -17.96
CA ILE A 59 -16.47 -0.33 -17.54
C ILE A 59 -16.23 -0.29 -16.04
N LYS A 60 -16.39 -1.44 -15.39
CA LYS A 60 -16.14 -1.57 -13.95
C LYS A 60 -14.64 -1.78 -13.71
N VAL A 61 -14.06 -0.94 -12.86
CA VAL A 61 -12.65 -1.01 -12.45
C VAL A 61 -12.60 -0.76 -10.94
N GLY A 62 -11.88 -1.61 -10.21
CA GLY A 62 -11.59 -1.44 -8.79
C GLY A 62 -10.17 -1.89 -8.48
N HIS A 63 -9.64 -1.53 -7.31
CA HIS A 63 -8.32 -1.97 -6.85
C HIS A 63 -8.45 -2.99 -5.70
N ALA A 64 -7.42 -3.79 -5.47
CA ALA A 64 -7.38 -4.84 -4.45
C ALA A 64 -6.42 -4.52 -3.30
N GLY A 65 -6.63 -3.36 -2.66
CA GLY A 65 -5.80 -2.86 -1.56
C GLY A 65 -5.27 -1.47 -1.84
N THR A 66 -5.69 -0.51 -1.02
CA THR A 66 -5.29 0.90 -1.10
C THR A 66 -3.79 1.04 -0.85
N LEU A 67 -3.19 2.02 -1.53
CA LEU A 67 -1.90 2.63 -1.17
C LEU A 67 -2.14 4.10 -0.89
N ASP A 68 -1.51 4.59 0.17
CA ASP A 68 -1.50 6.00 0.55
C ASP A 68 -0.88 6.86 -0.57
N PRO A 69 -1.20 8.17 -0.65
CA PRO A 69 -0.68 9.05 -1.70
C PRO A 69 0.86 9.06 -1.75
N LEU A 70 1.50 9.08 -0.57
CA LEU A 70 2.96 9.09 -0.41
C LEU A 70 3.62 7.71 -0.56
N ALA A 71 2.83 6.63 -0.66
CA ALA A 71 3.35 5.32 -0.99
C ALA A 71 3.51 5.14 -2.51
N THR A 72 4.36 4.23 -2.95
CA THR A 72 4.50 3.83 -4.37
C THR A 72 4.38 2.32 -4.52
N GLY A 73 4.46 1.81 -5.75
CA GLY A 73 4.60 0.39 -6.01
C GLY A 73 3.32 -0.31 -6.42
N LEU A 74 3.29 -1.62 -6.23
CA LEU A 74 2.31 -2.51 -6.83
C LEU A 74 0.87 -2.19 -6.38
N LEU A 75 -0.01 -1.90 -7.33
CA LEU A 75 -1.44 -1.74 -7.17
C LEU A 75 -2.16 -2.68 -8.14
N ILE A 76 -2.79 -3.72 -7.60
CA ILE A 76 -3.57 -4.67 -8.40
C ILE A 76 -4.94 -4.05 -8.70
N LEU A 77 -5.25 -3.91 -9.98
CA LEU A 77 -6.56 -3.48 -10.47
C LEU A 77 -7.33 -4.66 -11.05
N CYS A 78 -8.62 -4.70 -10.80
CA CYS A 78 -9.54 -5.69 -11.33
C CYS A 78 -10.57 -5.00 -12.23
N ILE A 79 -10.74 -5.50 -13.45
CA ILE A 79 -11.61 -4.95 -14.49
C ILE A 79 -12.69 -5.95 -14.89
N GLY A 80 -13.90 -5.46 -15.14
CA GLY A 80 -15.04 -6.29 -15.58
C GLY A 80 -15.37 -7.36 -14.54
N LYS A 81 -15.56 -8.61 -14.98
CA LYS A 81 -15.82 -9.73 -14.07
C LYS A 81 -14.67 -10.05 -13.11
N ALA A 82 -13.44 -9.57 -13.34
CA ALA A 82 -12.35 -9.76 -12.37
C ALA A 82 -12.58 -8.96 -11.08
N THR A 83 -13.46 -7.95 -11.07
CA THR A 83 -13.76 -7.17 -9.85
C THR A 83 -14.30 -8.02 -8.70
N ARG A 84 -14.85 -9.20 -8.97
CA ARG A 84 -15.24 -10.19 -7.94
C ARG A 84 -14.05 -10.83 -7.22
N LEU A 85 -12.85 -10.75 -7.79
CA LEU A 85 -11.60 -11.28 -7.24
C LEU A 85 -10.87 -10.26 -6.35
N ALA A 86 -11.35 -9.02 -6.25
CA ALA A 86 -10.67 -7.96 -5.50
C ALA A 86 -10.42 -8.36 -4.04
N THR A 87 -11.40 -8.98 -3.38
CA THR A 87 -11.26 -9.47 -1.99
C THR A 87 -10.20 -10.55 -1.86
N HIS A 88 -10.06 -11.43 -2.85
CA HIS A 88 -9.03 -12.47 -2.85
C HIS A 88 -7.63 -11.86 -2.89
N PHE A 89 -7.36 -10.98 -3.87
CA PHE A 89 -6.06 -10.30 -3.96
C PHE A 89 -5.78 -9.38 -2.77
N GLN A 90 -6.81 -8.73 -2.22
CA GLN A 90 -6.68 -7.92 -1.01
C GLN A 90 -6.26 -8.76 0.19
N ASN A 91 -6.69 -10.03 0.24
CA ASN A 91 -6.39 -10.94 1.34
C ASN A 91 -4.99 -11.56 1.31
N GLU A 92 -4.29 -11.48 0.19
CA GLU A 92 -2.91 -11.96 0.08
C GLU A 92 -1.97 -11.21 1.03
N ASP A 93 -0.86 -11.82 1.38
CA ASP A 93 0.22 -11.15 2.11
C ASP A 93 0.85 -10.06 1.23
N LYS A 94 1.48 -9.09 1.88
CA LYS A 94 2.06 -7.91 1.25
C LYS A 94 3.53 -7.79 1.64
N GLU A 95 4.32 -7.29 0.69
CA GLU A 95 5.72 -6.98 0.89
C GLU A 95 5.95 -5.48 0.65
N TYR A 96 6.68 -4.85 1.56
CA TYR A 96 7.00 -3.43 1.52
C TYR A 96 8.50 -3.19 1.72
N LEU A 97 9.02 -2.16 1.07
CA LEU A 97 10.25 -1.48 1.45
C LEU A 97 9.85 -0.14 2.10
N ALA A 98 10.24 0.05 3.36
CA ALA A 98 9.82 1.19 4.17
C ALA A 98 11.03 1.86 4.80
N GLU A 99 11.15 3.18 4.62
CA GLU A 99 12.12 4.01 5.32
C GLU A 99 11.42 4.70 6.50
N ILE A 100 11.97 4.51 7.69
CA ILE A 100 11.47 5.02 8.95
C ILE A 100 12.53 5.96 9.52
N LYS A 101 12.10 7.11 10.03
CA LYS A 101 12.97 8.06 10.74
C LYS A 101 12.55 8.17 12.19
N PHE A 102 13.50 7.91 13.09
CA PHE A 102 13.34 8.10 14.54
C PHE A 102 13.60 9.55 14.95
N GLY A 103 13.20 9.91 16.17
CA GLY A 103 13.44 11.21 16.78
C GLY A 103 12.36 12.26 16.49
N ALA A 104 11.30 11.91 15.76
CA ALA A 104 10.16 12.79 15.53
C ALA A 104 8.89 12.01 15.14
N THR A 105 7.73 12.57 15.48
CA THR A 105 6.42 12.11 15.04
C THR A 105 5.75 13.13 14.13
N THR A 106 4.73 12.69 13.41
CA THR A 106 3.79 13.54 12.67
C THR A 106 2.36 13.04 12.93
N PRO A 107 1.32 13.87 12.76
CA PRO A 107 -0.07 13.46 13.00
C PRO A 107 -0.52 12.24 12.17
N SER A 108 0.05 12.04 10.99
CA SER A 108 -0.26 10.94 10.08
C SER A 108 0.74 9.78 10.14
N PHE A 109 1.83 9.92 10.91
CA PHE A 109 2.98 9.01 10.95
C PHE A 109 3.64 8.76 9.57
N ASP A 110 3.53 9.76 8.70
CA ASP A 110 4.25 9.91 7.44
C ASP A 110 4.51 11.40 7.16
N LEU A 111 4.94 11.75 5.94
CA LEU A 111 5.24 13.13 5.56
C LEU A 111 4.03 13.95 5.07
N GLU A 112 2.78 13.47 5.22
CA GLU A 112 1.59 14.24 4.80
C GLU A 112 1.39 15.50 5.68
N HIS A 113 1.87 15.45 6.93
CA HIS A 113 1.80 16.54 7.89
C HIS A 113 3.18 16.90 8.45
N PRO A 114 3.37 18.16 8.91
CA PRO A 114 4.61 18.55 9.57
C PRO A 114 4.83 17.79 10.89
N VAL A 115 6.07 17.83 11.37
CA VAL A 115 6.46 17.29 12.67
C VAL A 115 5.66 17.94 13.78
N ASP A 116 5.11 17.13 14.68
CA ASP A 116 4.34 17.57 15.85
C ASP A 116 5.08 17.40 17.19
N ALA A 117 6.03 16.46 17.26
CA ALA A 117 6.92 16.27 18.40
C ALA A 117 8.30 15.74 17.99
N THR A 118 9.30 16.00 18.82
CA THR A 118 10.70 15.57 18.64
C THR A 118 11.20 14.86 19.89
N TYR A 119 12.12 13.92 19.72
CA TYR A 119 12.66 13.09 20.79
C TYR A 119 14.15 12.82 20.55
N PRO A 120 14.93 12.54 21.61
CA PRO A 120 16.28 12.00 21.46
C PRO A 120 16.26 10.68 20.70
N TRP A 121 17.28 10.41 19.88
CA TRP A 121 17.39 9.17 19.09
C TRP A 121 18.79 8.55 19.14
N GLU A 122 19.77 9.29 19.65
CA GLU A 122 21.18 8.91 19.71
C GLU A 122 21.42 7.66 20.58
N HIS A 123 20.45 7.32 21.44
CA HIS A 123 20.45 6.10 22.25
C HIS A 123 20.03 4.84 21.48
N ILE A 124 19.61 4.96 20.22
CA ILE A 124 19.20 3.83 19.37
C ILE A 124 20.44 3.26 18.69
N ASP A 125 21.01 2.22 19.29
CA ASP A 125 22.03 1.41 18.65
C ASP A 125 21.43 0.22 17.87
N LYS A 126 22.27 -0.41 17.05
CA LYS A 126 21.88 -1.53 16.20
C LYS A 126 21.40 -2.76 16.99
N ASN A 127 21.99 -3.04 18.16
CA ASN A 127 21.62 -4.21 18.96
C ASN A 127 20.23 -4.02 19.57
N ARG A 128 19.97 -2.85 20.14
CA ARG A 128 18.66 -2.48 20.68
C ARG A 128 17.59 -2.49 19.59
N LEU A 129 17.91 -1.94 18.42
CA LEU A 129 17.01 -1.98 17.26
C LEU A 129 16.65 -3.41 16.89
N LEU A 130 17.64 -4.29 16.69
CA LEU A 130 17.40 -5.68 16.29
C LEU A 130 16.59 -6.45 17.34
N HIS A 131 16.83 -6.19 18.64
CA HIS A 131 16.04 -6.77 19.71
C HIS A 131 14.57 -6.36 19.62
N VAL A 132 14.29 -5.06 19.50
CA VAL A 132 12.92 -4.54 19.36
C VAL A 132 12.25 -5.11 18.11
N LEU A 133 12.92 -5.13 16.95
CA LEU A 133 12.34 -5.69 15.72
C LEU A 133 11.90 -7.15 15.89
N ASN A 134 12.62 -7.95 16.68
CA ASN A 134 12.26 -9.33 16.93
C ASN A 134 10.97 -9.48 17.75
N GLU A 135 10.65 -8.53 18.64
CA GLU A 135 9.41 -8.53 19.42
C GLU A 135 8.15 -8.29 18.57
N PHE A 136 8.33 -7.65 17.41
CA PHE A 136 7.24 -7.35 16.47
C PHE A 136 6.95 -8.50 15.51
N LEU A 137 7.79 -9.53 15.44
CA LEU A 137 7.52 -10.70 14.60
C LEU A 137 6.34 -11.51 15.16
N GLY A 138 5.60 -12.16 14.26
CA GLY A 138 4.46 -12.99 14.64
C GLY A 138 3.14 -12.23 14.68
N GLU A 139 2.22 -12.72 15.50
CA GLU A 139 0.88 -12.15 15.68
C GLU A 139 0.97 -10.89 16.55
N GLN A 140 0.36 -9.81 16.11
CA GLN A 140 0.40 -8.50 16.78
C GLN A 140 -0.99 -7.85 16.78
N GLU A 141 -1.27 -7.09 17.83
CA GLU A 141 -2.47 -6.27 17.93
C GLU A 141 -2.15 -4.82 17.57
N GLN A 142 -2.54 -4.40 16.36
CA GLN A 142 -2.20 -3.08 15.85
C GLN A 142 -3.39 -2.13 15.85
N ILE A 143 -3.20 -0.92 16.38
CA ILE A 143 -4.15 0.19 16.22
C ILE A 143 -3.90 0.86 14.86
N PRO A 144 -4.87 0.83 13.91
CA PRO A 144 -4.72 1.53 12.64
C PRO A 144 -4.58 3.06 12.83
N PRO A 145 -3.93 3.77 11.90
CA PRO A 145 -3.81 5.21 12.00
C PRO A 145 -5.18 5.87 11.79
N VAL A 146 -5.39 7.02 12.42
CA VAL A 146 -6.64 7.80 12.31
C VAL A 146 -6.85 8.24 10.85
N TYR A 147 -5.78 8.61 10.15
CA TYR A 147 -5.76 8.88 8.71
C TYR A 147 -5.75 7.59 7.89
N SER A 148 -6.79 6.77 8.01
CA SER A 148 -6.95 5.53 7.24
C SER A 148 -8.31 5.45 6.54
N ALA A 149 -8.39 4.57 5.55
CA ALA A 149 -9.64 4.23 4.90
C ALA A 149 -10.54 3.32 5.77
N LYS A 150 -10.24 3.06 7.05
CA LYS A 150 -11.13 2.24 7.90
C LYS A 150 -12.50 2.94 8.03
N VAL A 151 -13.59 2.20 7.94
CA VAL A 151 -14.95 2.75 8.14
C VAL A 151 -15.30 2.61 9.62
N ILE A 152 -15.77 3.69 10.23
CA ILE A 152 -16.21 3.80 11.61
C ILE A 152 -17.59 4.46 11.58
N ASP A 153 -18.60 3.75 12.06
CA ASP A 153 -20.01 4.19 12.09
C ASP A 153 -20.50 4.79 10.75
N GLY A 154 -20.11 4.14 9.65
CA GLY A 154 -20.50 4.52 8.29
C GLY A 154 -19.61 5.57 7.61
N THR A 155 -18.68 6.20 8.33
CA THR A 155 -17.78 7.26 7.80
C THR A 155 -16.33 6.79 7.77
N ARG A 156 -15.51 7.25 6.83
CA ARG A 156 -14.08 6.88 6.79
C ARG A 156 -13.31 7.62 7.89
N ALA A 157 -12.39 6.94 8.56
CA ALA A 157 -11.62 7.50 9.69
C ALA A 157 -10.86 8.78 9.30
N TYR A 158 -10.28 8.85 8.09
CA TYR A 158 -9.62 10.06 7.61
C TYR A 158 -10.57 11.26 7.43
N GLU A 159 -11.86 11.03 7.16
CA GLU A 159 -12.85 12.12 7.01
C GLU A 159 -13.16 12.73 8.37
N LEU A 160 -13.29 11.90 9.41
CA LEU A 160 -13.47 12.34 10.79
C LEU A 160 -12.24 13.10 11.30
N ALA A 161 -11.04 12.59 11.02
CA ALA A 161 -9.77 13.23 11.41
C ALA A 161 -9.66 14.66 10.87
N ARG A 162 -10.00 14.86 9.59
CA ARG A 162 -9.98 16.18 8.94
C ARG A 162 -11.03 17.14 9.49
N GLN A 163 -12.08 16.62 10.11
CA GLN A 163 -13.09 17.41 10.82
C GLN A 163 -12.70 17.68 12.28
N GLY A 164 -11.46 17.39 12.69
CA GLY A 164 -10.96 17.62 14.05
C GLY A 164 -11.44 16.58 15.07
N HIS A 165 -12.10 15.51 14.64
CA HIS A 165 -12.56 14.43 15.51
C HIS A 165 -11.58 13.26 15.40
N ALA A 166 -10.94 12.88 16.50
CA ALA A 166 -10.11 11.67 16.56
C ALA A 166 -10.99 10.48 16.97
N PRO A 167 -11.51 9.65 16.03
CA PRO A 167 -12.31 8.49 16.37
C PRO A 167 -11.49 7.47 17.18
N GLU A 168 -12.17 6.78 18.09
CA GLU A 168 -11.57 5.66 18.81
C GLU A 168 -11.32 4.48 17.85
N MET A 169 -10.05 4.13 17.66
CA MET A 169 -9.62 3.11 16.71
C MET A 169 -9.56 1.74 17.39
N LYS A 170 -10.41 0.79 16.96
CA LYS A 170 -10.30 -0.61 17.41
C LYS A 170 -9.02 -1.26 16.87
N LYS A 171 -8.32 -1.97 17.75
CA LYS A 171 -7.18 -2.85 17.42
C LYS A 171 -7.62 -3.93 16.44
N ASN A 172 -6.68 -4.31 15.58
CA ASN A 172 -6.83 -5.41 14.63
C ASN A 172 -5.65 -6.36 14.80
N THR A 173 -5.94 -7.65 14.81
CA THR A 173 -4.92 -8.70 14.70
C THR A 173 -4.29 -8.67 13.31
N ILE A 174 -2.96 -8.61 13.29
CA ILE A 174 -2.13 -8.67 12.09
C ILE A 174 -1.01 -9.70 12.30
N GLN A 175 -0.41 -10.14 11.21
CA GLN A 175 0.78 -10.99 11.25
C GLN A 175 1.95 -10.25 10.58
N ILE A 176 3.08 -10.16 11.28
CA ILE A 176 4.36 -9.74 10.71
C ILE A 176 5.20 -11.00 10.50
N HIS A 177 5.38 -11.37 9.23
CA HIS A 177 6.10 -12.59 8.87
C HIS A 177 7.62 -12.39 8.86
N ALA A 178 8.08 -11.21 8.42
CA ALA A 178 9.50 -10.89 8.36
C ALA A 178 9.73 -9.38 8.46
N LEU A 179 10.82 -9.02 9.13
CA LEU A 179 11.39 -7.68 9.21
C LEU A 179 12.89 -7.79 8.92
N GLU A 180 13.31 -7.39 7.73
CA GLU A 180 14.70 -7.45 7.29
C GLU A 180 15.28 -6.03 7.22
N VAL A 181 16.36 -5.79 7.96
CA VAL A 181 17.09 -4.51 7.91
C VAL A 181 17.91 -4.47 6.63
N THR A 182 17.52 -3.59 5.71
CA THR A 182 18.22 -3.38 4.44
C THR A 182 19.23 -2.23 4.51
N ASP A 183 18.95 -1.22 5.33
CA ASP A 183 19.88 -0.14 5.67
C ASP A 183 19.58 0.36 7.09
N PHE A 184 20.62 0.75 7.83
CA PHE A 184 20.46 1.44 9.10
C PHE A 184 21.55 2.50 9.26
N SER A 185 21.13 3.74 9.07
CA SER A 185 21.94 4.95 9.14
C SER A 185 21.24 5.93 10.08
N PRO A 186 21.43 5.81 11.41
CA PRO A 186 20.67 6.56 12.41
C PRO A 186 20.56 8.07 12.11
N PRO A 187 19.37 8.68 12.29
CA PRO A 187 18.14 8.10 12.83
C PRO A 187 17.27 7.36 11.80
N CYS A 188 17.78 7.06 10.60
CA CYS A 188 17.02 6.41 9.54
C CYS A 188 17.23 4.89 9.50
N LEU A 189 16.14 4.17 9.26
CA LEU A 189 16.08 2.71 9.14
C LEU A 189 15.29 2.35 7.88
N THR A 190 15.85 1.49 7.03
CA THR A 190 15.12 0.91 5.90
C THR A 190 14.83 -0.56 6.14
N LEU A 191 13.55 -0.91 6.21
CA LEU A 191 13.07 -2.28 6.39
C LEU A 191 12.44 -2.83 5.12
N LYS A 192 12.76 -4.09 4.82
CA LYS A 192 11.91 -4.94 4.00
C LYS A 192 10.96 -5.73 4.91
N ILE A 193 9.66 -5.57 4.67
CA ILE A 193 8.60 -6.03 5.58
C ILE A 193 7.68 -6.96 4.81
N THR A 194 7.46 -8.16 5.34
CA THR A 194 6.42 -9.08 4.85
C THR A 194 5.36 -9.24 5.92
N CYS A 195 4.11 -8.95 5.58
CA CYS A 195 3.02 -8.94 6.55
C CYS A 195 1.69 -9.37 5.94
N SER A 196 0.74 -9.75 6.80
CA SER A 196 -0.63 -10.04 6.38
C SER A 196 -1.34 -8.81 5.84
N LYS A 197 -2.52 -9.03 5.24
CA LYS A 197 -3.46 -7.96 4.93
C LYS A 197 -3.79 -7.11 6.17
N GLY A 198 -4.13 -5.85 5.97
CA GLY A 198 -4.63 -4.98 7.03
C GLY A 198 -3.56 -4.38 7.95
N THR A 199 -2.30 -4.78 7.80
CA THR A 199 -1.15 -4.16 8.46
C THR A 199 -0.91 -2.75 7.91
N TYR A 200 -0.87 -1.78 8.80
CA TYR A 200 -0.53 -0.40 8.50
C TYR A 200 0.94 -0.17 8.82
N ILE A 201 1.74 0.06 7.78
CA ILE A 201 3.19 0.32 7.96
C ILE A 201 3.44 1.65 8.68
N ARG A 202 2.54 2.62 8.56
CA ARG A 202 2.55 3.86 9.36
C ARG A 202 2.39 3.59 10.85
N SER A 203 1.47 2.69 11.22
CA SER A 203 1.33 2.24 12.61
C SER A 203 2.58 1.50 13.07
N LEU A 204 3.17 0.63 12.23
CA LEU A 204 4.42 -0.04 12.58
C LEU A 204 5.56 0.96 12.85
N ALA A 205 5.68 2.03 12.04
CA ALA A 205 6.65 3.09 12.30
C ALA A 205 6.41 3.76 13.66
N ARG A 206 5.17 4.16 13.96
CA ARG A 206 4.79 4.70 15.28
C ARG A 206 5.18 3.75 16.40
N ASP A 207 4.73 2.49 16.32
CA ASP A 207 4.86 1.50 17.39
C ASP A 207 6.35 1.17 17.64
N LEU A 208 7.18 1.11 16.59
CA LEU A 208 8.64 0.98 16.74
C LEU A 208 9.26 2.21 17.42
N GLY A 209 8.82 3.42 17.06
CA GLY A 209 9.27 4.65 17.69
C GLY A 209 8.92 4.72 19.19
N GLU A 210 7.74 4.24 19.57
CA GLU A 210 7.31 4.12 20.97
C GLU A 210 8.17 3.10 21.73
N ALA A 211 8.36 1.89 21.18
CA ALA A 211 9.17 0.84 21.80
C ALA A 211 10.65 1.25 21.98
N LEU A 212 11.19 2.06 21.06
CA LEU A 212 12.54 2.60 21.15
C LEU A 212 12.62 3.90 21.96
N GLY A 213 11.49 4.46 22.41
CA GLY A 213 11.42 5.68 23.22
C GLY A 213 11.91 6.94 22.49
N SER A 214 11.64 7.04 21.18
CA SER A 214 12.14 8.12 20.31
C SER A 214 11.08 8.67 19.33
N GLY A 215 9.89 8.08 19.29
CA GLY A 215 8.93 8.38 18.24
C GLY A 215 9.48 8.03 16.85
N ALA A 216 8.58 7.96 15.87
CA ALA A 216 8.97 7.74 14.47
C ALA A 216 7.83 8.03 13.50
N HIS A 217 8.20 8.22 12.24
CA HIS A 217 7.28 8.32 11.11
C HIS A 217 7.91 7.70 9.86
N LEU A 218 7.08 7.38 8.86
CA LEU A 218 7.55 6.96 7.56
C LEU A 218 8.08 8.14 6.75
N VAL A 219 9.26 7.96 6.16
CA VAL A 219 9.85 8.85 5.18
C VAL A 219 9.45 8.42 3.77
N SER A 220 9.51 7.11 3.49
CA SER A 220 9.13 6.55 2.21
C SER A 220 8.53 5.16 2.35
N LEU A 221 7.63 4.81 1.43
CA LEU A 221 6.97 3.50 1.41
C LEU A 221 6.79 3.02 -0.03
N HIS A 222 7.26 1.81 -0.32
CA HIS A 222 7.09 1.15 -1.60
C HIS A 222 6.53 -0.25 -1.40
N ARG A 223 5.35 -0.55 -1.95
CA ARG A 223 4.81 -1.92 -1.93
C ARG A 223 5.46 -2.73 -3.05
N SER A 224 6.49 -3.48 -2.73
CA SER A 224 7.24 -4.32 -3.67
C SER A 224 6.48 -5.58 -4.08
N GLY A 225 5.53 -6.07 -3.27
CA GLY A 225 4.82 -7.31 -3.53
C GLY A 225 3.42 -7.44 -2.94
N SER A 226 2.63 -8.31 -3.55
CA SER A 226 1.32 -8.74 -3.05
C SER A 226 1.02 -10.16 -3.53
N GLY A 227 1.00 -11.13 -2.62
CA GLY A 227 0.94 -12.55 -2.98
C GLY A 227 2.06 -12.91 -3.96
N LEU A 228 1.70 -13.46 -5.12
CA LEU A 228 2.64 -13.83 -6.19
C LEU A 228 3.05 -12.66 -7.12
N TYR A 229 2.46 -11.48 -6.95
CA TYR A 229 2.70 -10.33 -7.83
C TYR A 229 3.82 -9.46 -7.27
N ARG A 230 4.62 -8.87 -8.18
CA ARG A 230 5.78 -8.03 -7.86
C ARG A 230 5.74 -6.70 -8.59
N ALA A 231 6.16 -5.64 -7.92
CA ALA A 231 6.17 -4.27 -8.45
C ALA A 231 7.12 -4.10 -9.65
N GLU A 232 8.22 -4.85 -9.68
CA GLU A 232 9.19 -4.85 -10.79
C GLU A 232 8.55 -5.25 -12.13
N HIS A 233 7.50 -6.07 -12.10
CA HIS A 233 6.73 -6.49 -13.27
C HIS A 233 5.50 -5.63 -13.50
N ALA A 234 5.16 -4.71 -12.59
CA ALA A 234 3.98 -3.88 -12.73
C ALA A 234 4.20 -2.77 -13.76
N LEU A 235 3.13 -2.41 -14.48
CA LEU A 235 3.14 -1.39 -15.51
C LEU A 235 3.21 0.00 -14.91
N SER A 236 4.09 0.87 -15.43
CA SER A 236 3.95 2.30 -15.20
C SER A 236 2.68 2.83 -15.88
N ILE A 237 2.29 4.08 -15.54
CA ILE A 237 1.15 4.73 -16.21
C ILE A 237 1.48 4.90 -17.71
N GLU A 238 2.71 5.26 -18.03
CA GLU A 238 3.20 5.51 -19.39
C GLU A 238 3.20 4.22 -20.23
N GLU A 239 3.70 3.11 -19.69
CA GLU A 239 3.68 1.80 -20.35
C GLU A 239 2.24 1.34 -20.62
N PHE A 240 1.36 1.50 -19.63
CA PHE A 240 -0.05 1.18 -19.77
C PHE A 240 -0.72 2.04 -20.87
N GLU A 241 -0.48 3.35 -20.89
CA GLU A 241 -1.03 4.22 -21.94
C GLU A 241 -0.45 3.93 -23.31
N ALA A 242 0.82 3.54 -23.39
CA ALA A 242 1.47 3.15 -24.63
C ALA A 242 0.90 1.84 -25.19
N PHE A 243 0.52 0.90 -24.32
CA PHE A 243 -0.10 -0.35 -24.71
C PHE A 243 -1.57 -0.19 -25.11
N PHE A 244 -2.36 0.56 -24.33
CA PHE A 244 -3.79 0.81 -24.59
C PHE A 244 -4.04 2.11 -25.36
N LYS A 245 -3.33 2.33 -26.47
CA LYS A 245 -3.50 3.55 -27.29
C LYS A 245 -4.92 3.72 -27.81
#